data_AF-A0A327Y1A7-F1
#
_entry.id   AF-A0A327Y1A7-F1
#
_cell.length_a   1.000
_cell.length_b   1.000
_cell.length_c   1.000
_cell.angle_alpha   90.00
_cell.angle_beta   90.00
_cell.angle_gamma   90.00
#
_symmetry.space_group_name_H-M   'P 1'
#
loop_
_entity.id
_entity.type
_entity.pdbx_description
1 polymer ?
#
loop_
_entity_poly.entity_id
_entity_poly.type
_entity_poly.pdbx_seq_one_letter_code
_entity_poly.pdbx_strand_id
1 'polypeptide(L)'
;MQQFITGGQTLKELEMELFSMLQETYGGMFQQILEWLDEEIAKQRDKKRYYLKDKRTVRIQTLFGEVEIRRNYYLDREKGVYTCLLDHFLGFDGAKGMSPLLEETAIELAVTGPSYRQAAEALEKMVGYAVDSADGSTGDSG
;
A
#
# COMPACT_ATOMS: atom_id res chain seq x y z
N MET A 1 0.15 2.03 27.62
CA MET A 1 1.57 1.73 27.92
C MET A 1 1.62 0.71 29.05
N GLN A 2 1.52 -0.58 28.75
CA GLN A 2 1.43 -1.62 29.78
C GLN A 2 2.36 -2.78 29.43
N GLN A 3 3.30 -3.04 30.34
CA GLN A 3 4.11 -4.26 30.50
C GLN A 3 5.22 -4.53 29.46
N PHE A 4 6.32 -3.77 29.52
CA PHE A 4 7.55 -4.11 28.79
C PHE A 4 8.57 -4.95 29.57
N ILE A 5 8.28 -5.39 30.80
CA ILE A 5 9.30 -6.09 31.60
C ILE A 5 8.67 -7.23 32.39
N THR A 6 8.47 -8.39 31.77
CA THR A 6 8.36 -9.65 32.51
C THR A 6 8.82 -10.82 31.65
N GLY A 7 10.02 -11.36 31.95
CA GLY A 7 10.46 -12.70 31.56
C GLY A 7 11.41 -12.78 30.37
N GLY A 8 12.72 -12.62 30.60
CA GLY A 8 13.76 -13.26 29.77
C GLY A 8 13.75 -13.00 28.26
N GLN A 9 13.13 -11.92 27.78
CA GLN A 9 13.16 -11.58 26.36
C GLN A 9 14.58 -11.26 25.91
N THR A 10 14.98 -11.83 24.78
CA THR A 10 16.24 -11.53 24.11
C THR A 10 16.13 -10.17 23.40
N LEU A 11 17.28 -9.54 23.13
CA LEU A 11 17.33 -8.28 22.35
C LEU A 11 16.63 -8.42 21.00
N LYS A 12 16.75 -9.59 20.36
CA LYS A 12 16.09 -9.90 19.09
C LYS A 12 14.55 -9.85 19.21
N GLU A 13 14.00 -10.46 20.26
CA GLU A 13 12.55 -10.47 20.47
C GLU A 13 12.02 -9.06 20.73
N LEU A 14 12.73 -8.27 21.54
CA LEU A 14 12.38 -6.87 21.77
C LEU A 14 12.42 -6.04 20.48
N GLU A 15 13.45 -6.21 19.64
CA GLU A 15 13.57 -5.51 18.36
C GLU A 15 12.43 -5.88 17.40
N MET A 16 12.08 -7.17 17.31
CA MET A 16 10.95 -7.62 16.50
C MET A 16 9.62 -7.03 16.98
N GLU A 17 9.38 -6.99 18.30
CA GLU A 17 8.16 -6.38 18.87
C GLU A 17 8.08 -4.87 18.57
N LEU A 18 9.18 -4.14 18.73
CA LEU A 18 9.24 -2.72 18.41
C LEU A 18 9.04 -2.45 16.91
N PHE A 19 9.60 -3.31 16.06
CA PHE A 19 9.46 -3.20 14.62
C PHE A 19 8.01 -3.44 14.17
N SER A 20 7.32 -4.44 14.72
CA SER A 20 5.89 -4.64 14.46
C SER A 20 5.06 -3.44 14.92
N MET A 21 5.36 -2.87 16.09
CA MET A 21 4.67 -1.66 16.58
C MET A 21 4.92 -0.45 15.67
N LEU A 22 6.13 -0.31 15.12
CA LEU A 22 6.44 0.70 14.12
C LEU A 22 5.58 0.50 12.88
N GLN A 23 5.50 -0.71 12.34
CA GLN A 23 4.67 -1.00 11.17
C GLN A 23 3.20 -0.65 11.37
N GLU A 24 2.59 -1.09 12.48
CA GLU A 24 1.20 -0.77 12.80
C GLU A 24 0.97 0.75 12.92
N THR A 25 1.87 1.44 13.63
CA THR A 25 1.75 2.89 13.86
C THR A 25 1.88 3.66 12.56
N TYR A 26 2.92 3.40 11.78
CA TYR A 26 3.19 4.11 10.53
C TYR A 26 2.22 3.71 9.41
N GLY A 27 1.78 2.46 9.36
CA GLY A 27 0.73 2.00 8.45
C GLY A 27 -0.59 2.74 8.71
N GLY A 28 -1.00 2.86 9.98
CA GLY A 28 -2.19 3.63 10.36
C GLY A 28 -2.05 5.14 10.13
N MET A 29 -0.86 5.71 10.31
CA MET A 29 -0.60 7.11 9.94
C MET A 29 -0.67 7.30 8.43
N PHE A 30 -0.12 6.37 7.65
CA PHE A 30 -0.12 6.43 6.20
C PHE A 30 -1.56 6.34 5.65
N GLN A 31 -2.37 5.43 6.18
CA GLN A 31 -3.81 5.36 5.89
C GLN A 31 -4.50 6.71 6.08
N GLN A 32 -4.33 7.33 7.25
CA GLN A 32 -4.96 8.62 7.56
C GLN A 32 -4.52 9.73 6.62
N ILE A 33 -3.23 9.77 6.24
CA ILE A 33 -2.71 10.74 5.27
C ILE A 33 -3.37 10.54 3.90
N LEU A 34 -3.50 9.28 3.43
CA LEU A 34 -4.13 8.98 2.14
C LEU A 34 -5.62 9.36 2.12
N GLU A 35 -6.35 9.08 3.20
CA GLU A 35 -7.76 9.45 3.34
C GLU A 35 -7.93 10.97 3.40
N TRP A 36 -7.09 11.66 4.17
CA TRP A 36 -7.08 13.13 4.24
C TRP A 36 -6.78 13.75 2.87
N LEU A 37 -5.81 13.22 2.12
CA LEU A 37 -5.51 13.66 0.76
C LEU A 37 -6.70 13.45 -0.18
N ASP A 38 -7.36 12.29 -0.12
CA ASP A 38 -8.57 12.00 -0.92
C ASP A 38 -9.70 13.01 -0.63
N GLU A 39 -9.89 13.36 0.64
CA GLU A 39 -10.86 14.38 1.04
C GLU A 39 -10.49 15.77 0.53
N GLU A 40 -9.22 16.14 0.60
CA GLU A 40 -8.75 17.46 0.16
C GLU A 40 -8.86 17.60 -1.37
N ILE A 41 -8.48 16.56 -2.11
CA ILE A 41 -8.71 16.46 -3.56
C ILE A 41 -10.22 16.57 -3.85
N ALA A 42 -11.07 15.89 -3.08
CA ALA A 42 -12.51 15.97 -3.27
C ALA A 42 -13.07 17.39 -3.07
N LYS A 43 -12.51 18.19 -2.15
CA LYS A 43 -12.93 19.58 -1.94
C LYS A 43 -12.49 20.49 -3.09
N GLN A 44 -11.26 20.31 -3.55
CA GLN A 44 -10.63 21.19 -4.55
C GLN A 44 -10.95 20.81 -6.00
N ARG A 45 -11.47 19.60 -6.25
CA ARG A 45 -11.77 19.13 -7.62
C ARG A 45 -12.69 20.07 -8.38
N ASP A 46 -12.50 20.10 -9.71
CA ASP A 46 -13.50 20.66 -10.61
C ASP A 46 -14.77 19.77 -10.60
N LYS A 47 -15.81 20.24 -9.90
CA LYS A 47 -17.09 19.53 -9.77
C LYS A 47 -17.91 19.48 -11.06
N LYS A 48 -17.63 20.36 -12.03
CA LYS A 48 -18.30 20.32 -13.34
C LYS A 48 -17.77 19.17 -14.18
N ARG A 49 -16.45 18.96 -14.14
CA ARG A 49 -15.75 17.88 -14.83
C ARG A 49 -15.84 16.53 -14.09
N TYR A 50 -15.45 16.49 -12.82
CA TYR A 50 -15.34 15.26 -12.04
C TYR A 50 -16.58 15.02 -11.17
N TYR A 51 -17.46 14.15 -11.67
CA TYR A 51 -18.66 13.74 -10.97
C TYR A 51 -18.36 12.55 -10.05
N LEU A 52 -18.59 12.72 -8.75
CA LEU A 52 -18.43 11.64 -7.77
C LEU A 52 -19.48 10.55 -8.04
N LYS A 53 -19.01 9.33 -8.28
CA LYS A 53 -19.87 8.16 -8.55
C LYS A 53 -20.09 7.34 -7.30
N ASP A 54 -19.00 6.98 -6.64
CA ASP A 54 -19.02 6.21 -5.40
C ASP A 54 -17.64 6.32 -4.70
N LYS A 55 -17.45 5.59 -3.60
CA LYS A 55 -16.14 5.32 -3.01
C LYS A 55 -15.78 3.85 -3.20
N ARG A 56 -14.52 3.59 -3.55
CA ARG A 56 -13.97 2.23 -3.71
C ARG A 56 -12.94 1.94 -2.62
N THR A 57 -13.03 0.75 -2.04
CA THR A 57 -12.00 0.24 -1.15
C THR A 57 -10.87 -0.36 -1.97
N VAL A 58 -9.64 -0.06 -1.59
CA VAL A 58 -8.42 -0.65 -2.17
C VAL A 58 -7.48 -1.05 -1.04
N ARG A 59 -6.81 -2.19 -1.22
CA ARG A 59 -5.78 -2.69 -0.31
C ARG A 59 -4.42 -2.53 -0.99
N ILE A 60 -3.46 -1.94 -0.29
CA ILE A 60 -2.15 -1.57 -0.83
C ILE A 60 -1.04 -2.25 -0.03
N GLN A 61 -0.27 -3.03 -0.77
CA GLN A 61 1.08 -3.53 -0.58
C GLN A 61 2.12 -2.48 -0.14
N THR A 62 2.47 -2.28 1.14
CA THR A 62 3.50 -1.28 1.54
C THR A 62 4.60 -1.85 2.43
N LEU A 63 5.74 -1.16 2.51
CA LEU A 63 6.82 -1.51 3.46
C LEU A 63 6.39 -1.47 4.94
N PHE A 64 5.29 -0.78 5.25
CA PHE A 64 4.74 -0.68 6.61
C PHE A 64 3.70 -1.75 6.93
N GLY A 65 3.37 -2.64 6.00
CA GLY A 65 2.18 -3.48 6.11
C GLY A 65 1.21 -3.27 4.97
N GLU A 66 0.14 -4.04 4.97
CA GLU A 66 -1.00 -3.82 4.09
C GLU A 66 -1.86 -2.66 4.62
N VAL A 67 -2.15 -1.70 3.76
CA VAL A 67 -2.97 -0.52 4.09
C VAL A 67 -4.25 -0.55 3.26
N GLU A 68 -5.41 -0.50 3.93
CA GLU A 68 -6.71 -0.41 3.27
C GLU A 68 -7.21 1.03 3.32
N ILE A 69 -7.63 1.58 2.17
CA ILE A 69 -8.24 2.92 2.10
C ILE A 69 -9.54 2.88 1.32
N ARG A 70 -10.47 3.77 1.68
CA ARG A 70 -11.72 3.98 0.94
C ARG A 70 -11.71 5.33 0.22
N ARG A 71 -11.30 5.30 -1.04
CA ARG A 71 -11.06 6.50 -1.88
C ARG A 71 -12.21 6.82 -2.83
N ASN A 72 -12.29 8.08 -3.26
CA ASN A 72 -13.35 8.52 -4.18
C ASN A 72 -13.13 8.05 -5.63
N TYR A 73 -14.22 7.66 -6.28
CA TYR A 73 -14.26 7.23 -7.67
C TYR A 73 -15.13 8.19 -8.50
N TYR A 74 -14.55 8.70 -9.58
CA TYR A 74 -15.15 9.77 -10.39
C TYR A 74 -15.41 9.33 -11.81
N LEU A 75 -16.42 9.96 -12.43
CA LEU A 75 -16.55 10.03 -13.87
C LEU A 75 -15.96 11.37 -14.33
N ASP A 76 -14.92 11.33 -15.17
CA ASP A 76 -14.43 12.48 -15.91
C ASP A 76 -15.37 12.72 -17.10
N ARG A 77 -16.21 13.76 -17.01
CA ARG A 77 -17.21 14.08 -18.02
C ARG A 77 -16.61 14.59 -19.33
N GLU A 78 -15.38 15.08 -19.33
CA GLU A 78 -14.73 15.55 -20.55
C GLU A 78 -14.17 14.38 -21.36
N LYS A 79 -13.58 13.40 -20.67
CA LYS A 79 -12.98 12.23 -21.31
C LYS A 79 -13.94 11.03 -21.43
N GLY A 80 -15.05 11.04 -20.69
CA GLY A 80 -15.99 9.92 -20.61
C GLY A 80 -15.44 8.69 -19.89
N VAL A 81 -14.34 8.82 -19.14
CA VAL A 81 -13.67 7.71 -18.45
C VAL A 81 -13.84 7.82 -16.95
N TYR A 82 -13.75 6.68 -16.27
CA TYR A 82 -13.73 6.66 -14.82
C TYR A 82 -12.30 6.76 -14.29
N THR A 83 -12.13 7.48 -13.17
CA THR A 83 -10.81 7.74 -12.59
C THR A 83 -10.87 7.88 -11.07
N CYS A 84 -9.75 7.54 -10.41
CA CYS A 84 -9.45 7.88 -9.03
C CYS A 84 -8.48 9.07 -9.04
N LEU A 85 -8.92 10.23 -8.54
CA LEU A 85 -8.06 11.42 -8.54
C LEU A 85 -6.87 11.29 -7.57
N LEU A 86 -7.03 10.54 -6.48
CA LEU A 86 -5.95 10.23 -5.55
C LEU A 86 -4.79 9.50 -6.25
N ASP A 87 -5.09 8.50 -7.07
CA ASP A 87 -4.13 7.70 -7.84
C ASP A 87 -3.33 8.57 -8.80
N HIS A 88 -4.02 9.44 -9.53
CA HIS A 88 -3.38 10.41 -10.43
C HIS A 88 -2.52 11.43 -9.68
N PHE A 89 -2.97 11.88 -8.51
CA PHE A 89 -2.21 12.83 -7.70
C PHE A 89 -0.92 12.22 -7.15
N LEU A 90 -0.97 10.96 -6.72
CA LEU A 90 0.16 10.24 -6.13
C LEU A 90 1.02 9.50 -7.17
N GLY A 91 0.60 9.49 -8.45
CA GLY A 91 1.37 8.87 -9.53
C GLY A 91 1.46 7.35 -9.44
N PHE A 92 0.45 6.68 -8.89
CA PHE A 92 0.42 5.22 -8.79
C PHE A 92 -0.89 4.65 -9.35
N ASP A 93 -0.90 3.37 -9.68
CA ASP A 93 -2.10 2.64 -10.06
C ASP A 93 -2.56 1.78 -8.88
N GLY A 94 -3.55 2.25 -8.13
CA GLY A 94 -4.02 1.48 -6.99
C GLY A 94 -4.74 0.19 -7.37
N ALA A 95 -5.06 -0.06 -8.64
CA ALA A 95 -5.57 -1.37 -9.06
C ALA A 95 -4.50 -2.47 -8.97
N LYS A 96 -3.21 -2.11 -9.02
CA LYS A 96 -2.09 -3.06 -8.89
C LYS A 96 -1.93 -3.61 -7.48
N GLY A 97 -2.51 -2.93 -6.48
CA GLY A 97 -2.46 -3.37 -5.09
C GLY A 97 -1.07 -3.30 -4.44
N MET A 98 -0.04 -2.75 -5.09
CA MET A 98 1.31 -2.59 -4.53
C MET A 98 1.79 -1.14 -4.61
N SER A 99 2.45 -0.66 -3.57
CA SER A 99 3.08 0.66 -3.57
C SER A 99 4.35 0.66 -4.45
N PRO A 100 4.63 1.74 -5.18
CA PRO A 100 5.83 1.82 -6.03
C PRO A 100 7.13 1.57 -5.28
N LEU A 101 7.21 1.99 -4.01
CA LEU A 101 8.39 1.80 -3.17
C LEU A 101 8.62 0.32 -2.80
N LEU A 102 7.54 -0.43 -2.52
CA LEU A 102 7.65 -1.86 -2.28
C LEU A 102 8.03 -2.60 -3.57
N GLU A 103 7.44 -2.22 -4.71
CA GLU A 103 7.76 -2.77 -6.03
C GLU A 103 9.25 -2.59 -6.37
N GLU A 104 9.79 -1.37 -6.18
CA GLU A 104 11.20 -1.05 -6.40
C GLU A 104 12.12 -1.85 -5.49
N THR A 105 11.79 -1.95 -4.19
CA THR A 105 12.57 -2.73 -3.21
C THR A 105 12.61 -4.21 -3.61
N ALA A 106 11.48 -4.77 -4.05
CA ALA A 106 11.40 -6.16 -4.52
C ALA A 106 12.27 -6.41 -5.76
N ILE A 107 12.26 -5.48 -6.72
CA ILE A 107 13.12 -5.54 -7.91
C ILE A 107 14.60 -5.46 -7.51
N GLU A 108 14.98 -4.52 -6.65
CA GLU A 108 16.36 -4.35 -6.21
C GLU A 108 16.89 -5.60 -5.50
N LEU A 109 16.11 -6.17 -4.58
CA LEU A 109 16.46 -7.41 -3.88
C LEU A 109 16.53 -8.61 -4.82
N ALA A 110 15.68 -8.67 -5.86
CA ALA A 110 15.73 -9.74 -6.85
C ALA A 110 16.97 -9.65 -7.75
N VAL A 111 17.42 -8.44 -8.09
CA VAL A 111 18.61 -8.19 -8.92
C VAL A 111 19.90 -8.41 -8.12
N THR A 112 19.92 -8.03 -6.84
CA THR A 112 21.12 -8.08 -5.98
C THR A 112 21.24 -9.35 -5.15
N GLY A 113 20.13 -10.07 -4.94
CA GLY A 113 20.05 -11.29 -4.14
C GLY A 113 20.37 -12.57 -4.93
N PRO A 114 20.44 -13.73 -4.25
CA PRO A 114 20.81 -14.99 -4.89
C PRO A 114 19.64 -15.62 -5.69
N SER A 115 18.39 -15.13 -5.54
CA SER A 115 17.20 -15.44 -6.38
C SER A 115 15.98 -14.58 -5.99
N TYR A 116 14.99 -14.43 -6.90
CA TYR A 116 13.68 -13.76 -6.62
C TYR A 116 12.95 -14.34 -5.41
N ARG A 117 13.00 -15.67 -5.25
CA ARG A 117 12.38 -16.36 -4.10
C ARG A 117 13.00 -15.95 -2.77
N GLN A 118 14.32 -15.79 -2.72
CA GLN A 118 15.01 -15.34 -1.51
C GLN A 118 14.73 -13.86 -1.22
N ALA A 119 14.54 -13.04 -2.26
CA ALA A 119 14.08 -11.66 -2.11
C ALA A 119 12.65 -11.60 -1.53
N ALA A 120 11.73 -12.43 -2.02
CA ALA A 120 10.38 -12.54 -1.48
C ALA A 120 10.37 -13.02 -0.02
N GLU A 121 11.17 -14.05 0.33
CA GLU A 121 11.30 -14.53 1.71
C GLU A 121 11.93 -13.47 2.65
N ALA A 122 12.86 -12.65 2.14
CA ALA A 122 13.45 -11.55 2.90
C ALA A 122 12.44 -10.42 3.14
N LEU A 123 11.67 -10.07 2.11
CA LEU A 123 10.59 -9.09 2.22
C LEU A 123 9.49 -9.58 3.14
N GLU A 124 9.02 -10.82 3.04
CA GLU A 124 7.99 -11.37 3.92
C GLU A 124 8.40 -11.29 5.39
N LYS A 125 9.67 -11.61 5.70
CA LYS A 125 10.22 -11.44 7.06
C LYS A 125 10.28 -9.97 7.51
N MET A 126 10.49 -9.05 6.57
CA MET A 126 10.60 -7.62 6.85
C MET A 126 9.23 -6.91 6.90
N VAL A 127 8.25 -7.32 6.09
CA VAL A 127 6.96 -6.63 5.99
C VAL A 127 5.84 -7.34 6.76
N GLY A 128 6.05 -8.60 7.17
CA GLY A 128 5.11 -9.37 7.97
C GLY A 128 3.97 -10.03 7.20
N TYR A 129 3.98 -9.97 5.87
CA TYR A 129 3.00 -10.61 4.98
C TYR A 129 3.66 -11.03 3.66
N ALA A 130 3.06 -11.99 2.97
CA ALA A 130 3.54 -12.43 1.67
C ALA A 130 3.36 -11.31 0.63
N VAL A 131 4.48 -10.86 0.04
CA VAL A 131 4.46 -9.88 -1.05
C VAL A 131 4.10 -10.61 -2.34
N ASP A 132 2.91 -10.34 -2.86
CA ASP A 132 2.43 -10.99 -4.08
C ASP A 132 3.06 -10.34 -5.31
N SER A 133 3.73 -11.15 -6.13
CA SER A 133 4.32 -10.71 -7.39
C SER A 133 3.22 -10.24 -8.35
N ALA A 134 3.34 -9.03 -8.92
CA ALA A 134 2.47 -8.52 -9.97
C ALA A 134 2.63 -9.25 -11.34
N ASP A 135 3.18 -10.48 -11.34
CA ASP A 135 3.35 -11.30 -12.54
C ASP A 135 2.27 -12.39 -12.64
N GLY A 136 1.05 -12.03 -12.24
CA GLY A 136 -0.17 -12.71 -12.62
C GLY A 136 -0.58 -12.25 -14.01
N SER A 137 0.16 -12.70 -15.02
CA SER A 137 -0.24 -12.61 -16.43
C SER A 137 -1.74 -12.89 -16.55
N THR A 138 -2.47 -11.94 -17.13
CA THR A 138 -3.79 -12.16 -17.69
C THR A 138 -3.77 -13.43 -18.52
N GLY A 139 -4.30 -14.50 -17.94
CA GLY A 139 -4.68 -15.70 -18.65
C GLY A 139 -5.85 -15.36 -19.55
N ASP A 140 -5.53 -15.04 -20.80
CA ASP A 140 -6.45 -15.18 -21.90
C ASP A 140 -6.89 -16.65 -21.98
N SER A 141 -8.20 -16.90 -21.85
CA SER A 141 -8.85 -18.17 -22.18
C SER A 141 -10.37 -18.00 -22.18
N GLY A 142 -10.96 -17.79 -23.37
CA GLY A 142 -12.31 -18.25 -23.71
C GLY A 142 -13.40 -17.20 -23.86
#